data_AF-A0A072TSI3-F1
#
_entry.id   AF-A0A072TSI3-F1
#
_cell.length_a   1.000
_cell.length_b   1.000
_cell.length_c   1.000
_cell.angle_alpha   90.00
_cell.angle_beta   90.00
_cell.angle_gamma   90.00
#
_symmetry.space_group_name_H-M   'P 1'
#
loop_
_entity.id
_entity.type
_entity.pdbx_description
1 polymer ?
#
loop_
_entity_poly.entity_id
_entity_poly.type
_entity_poly.pdbx_seq_one_letter_code
_entity_poly.pdbx_strand_id
1 'polypeptide(L)'
;MCRAEAHKLFSRKPIFDALGVQLFVVVHEHIESEIKDFWPRYWGGGVLLDRGRDFFKALGGRKLLKEKIFSGFLLNPRAICNYKRAKATGFQKNFRGEGEIKGGLFIVGSGRTGIAYQFIEMNFGDWAPIAEVIEICTQLQKQQQELSVREEP
;
A
#
# COMPACT_ATOMS: atom_id res chain seq x y z
N MET A 1 -4.56 10.59 -4.37
CA MET A 1 -3.55 9.68 -4.96
C MET A 1 -3.73 8.28 -4.41
N CYS A 2 -3.85 8.11 -3.09
CA CYS A 2 -4.07 6.81 -2.42
C CYS A 2 -5.27 6.00 -2.94
N ARG A 3 -6.45 6.63 -3.14
CA ARG A 3 -7.64 5.93 -3.72
C ARG A 3 -7.36 5.27 -5.07
N ALA A 4 -6.58 5.95 -5.92
CA ALA A 4 -6.22 5.44 -7.24
C ALA A 4 -5.21 4.30 -7.18
N GLU A 5 -4.23 4.39 -6.27
CA GLU A 5 -3.31 3.28 -6.00
C GLU A 5 -4.03 2.04 -5.46
N ALA A 6 -4.85 2.22 -4.42
CA ALA A 6 -5.62 1.16 -3.79
C ALA A 6 -6.48 0.42 -4.82
N HIS A 7 -7.22 1.15 -5.66
CA HIS A 7 -8.01 0.55 -6.72
C HIS A 7 -7.14 -0.14 -7.80
N LYS A 8 -5.98 0.43 -8.16
CA LYS A 8 -5.05 -0.19 -9.11
C LYS A 8 -4.50 -1.52 -8.59
N LEU A 9 -4.18 -1.62 -7.30
CA LEU A 9 -3.78 -2.89 -6.67
C LEU A 9 -4.96 -3.86 -6.56
N PHE A 10 -6.10 -3.39 -6.03
CA PHE A 10 -7.24 -4.25 -5.75
C PHE A 10 -7.95 -4.76 -7.00
N SER A 11 -7.96 -4.01 -8.10
CA SER A 11 -8.46 -4.50 -9.39
C SER A 11 -7.71 -5.73 -9.92
N ARG A 12 -6.53 -6.03 -9.37
CA ARG A 12 -5.72 -7.22 -9.67
C ARG A 12 -5.79 -8.28 -8.58
N LYS A 13 -6.74 -8.17 -7.64
CA LYS A 13 -6.96 -9.15 -6.57
C LYS A 13 -6.98 -10.61 -7.07
N PRO A 14 -7.60 -10.97 -8.23
CA PRO A 14 -7.56 -12.35 -8.72
C PRO A 14 -6.15 -12.91 -8.91
N ILE A 15 -5.17 -12.08 -9.29
CA ILE A 15 -3.77 -12.50 -9.42
C ILE A 15 -3.19 -12.82 -8.04
N PHE A 16 -3.41 -11.94 -7.05
CA PHE A 16 -2.93 -12.15 -5.70
C PHE A 16 -3.61 -13.36 -5.03
N ASP A 17 -4.90 -13.55 -5.27
CA ASP A 17 -5.64 -14.71 -4.77
C ASP A 17 -5.08 -16.03 -5.34
N ALA A 18 -4.75 -16.07 -6.64
CA ALA A 18 -4.11 -17.23 -7.27
C ALA A 18 -2.70 -17.51 -6.72
N LEU A 19 -2.02 -16.47 -6.22
CA LEU A 19 -0.73 -16.58 -5.53
C LEU A 19 -0.88 -16.95 -4.03
N GLY A 20 -2.11 -17.08 -3.52
CA GLY A 20 -2.37 -17.30 -2.10
C GLY A 20 -2.09 -16.08 -1.21
N VAL A 21 -2.03 -14.88 -1.78
CA VAL A 21 -1.70 -13.64 -1.09
C VAL A 21 -2.97 -12.87 -0.70
N GLN A 22 -3.07 -12.53 0.58
CA GLN A 22 -4.13 -11.68 1.10
C GLN A 22 -3.75 -10.20 1.04
N LEU A 23 -4.70 -9.36 0.65
CA LEU A 23 -4.52 -7.93 0.56
C LEU A 23 -5.26 -7.20 1.69
N PHE A 24 -4.54 -6.33 2.39
CA PHE A 24 -5.08 -5.43 3.41
C PHE A 24 -4.71 -3.98 3.11
N VAL A 25 -5.60 -3.05 3.45
CA VAL A 25 -5.28 -1.62 3.54
C VAL A 25 -5.13 -1.25 5.00
N VAL A 26 -4.06 -0.54 5.33
CA VAL A 26 -3.83 0.00 6.67
C VAL A 26 -4.08 1.51 6.63
N VAL A 27 -4.93 2.00 7.52
CA VAL A 27 -5.22 3.43 7.70
C VAL A 27 -4.76 3.87 9.09
N HIS A 28 -4.22 5.09 9.22
CA HIS A 28 -3.86 5.65 10.53
C HIS A 28 -4.98 6.49 11.16
N GLU A 29 -6.04 6.77 10.42
CA GLU A 29 -7.16 7.60 10.85
C GLU A 29 -8.48 6.91 10.54
N HIS A 30 -9.39 6.97 11.51
CA HIS A 30 -10.75 6.50 11.35
C HIS A 30 -11.68 7.70 11.19
N ILE A 31 -11.82 8.17 9.95
CA ILE A 31 -12.82 9.18 9.58
C ILE A 31 -13.94 8.43 8.88
N GLU A 32 -15.07 8.27 9.56
CA GLU A 32 -16.15 7.37 9.13
C GLU A 32 -16.64 7.66 7.71
N SER A 33 -16.77 8.95 7.33
CA SER A 33 -17.14 9.33 5.97
C SER A 33 -16.10 8.87 4.94
N GLU A 34 -14.80 9.00 5.26
CA GLU A 34 -13.74 8.59 4.35
C GLU A 34 -13.64 7.08 4.20
N ILE A 35 -13.89 6.33 5.29
CA ILE A 35 -13.92 4.87 5.22
C ILE A 35 -15.12 4.39 4.39
N LYS A 36 -16.31 4.97 4.59
CA LYS A 36 -17.51 4.64 3.80
C LYS A 36 -17.38 5.00 2.32
N ASP A 37 -16.70 6.11 2.01
CA ASP A 37 -16.42 6.49 0.62
C ASP A 37 -15.32 5.63 0.00
N PHE A 38 -14.37 5.15 0.81
CA PHE A 38 -13.24 4.34 0.37
C PHE A 38 -13.63 2.89 0.10
N TRP A 39 -14.34 2.27 1.06
CA TRP A 39 -14.76 0.88 1.05
C TRP A 39 -16.28 0.79 0.90
N PRO A 40 -16.81 0.00 -0.06
CA PRO A 40 -16.11 -0.96 -0.91
C PRO A 40 -15.63 -0.40 -2.26
N ARG A 41 -15.83 0.89 -2.54
CA ARG A 41 -15.71 1.47 -3.89
C ARG A 41 -14.29 1.36 -4.50
N TYR A 42 -13.25 1.63 -3.72
CA TYR A 42 -11.86 1.60 -4.19
C TYR A 42 -11.08 0.42 -3.62
N TRP A 43 -11.59 -0.21 -2.57
CA TRP A 43 -11.01 -1.37 -1.91
C TRP A 43 -12.12 -2.25 -1.37
N GLY A 44 -12.12 -3.53 -1.71
CA GLY A 44 -13.11 -4.51 -1.22
C GLY A 44 -12.54 -5.51 -0.22
N GLY A 45 -11.27 -5.36 0.18
CA GLY A 45 -10.59 -6.27 1.11
C GLY A 45 -10.67 -5.79 2.56
N GLY A 46 -9.90 -6.45 3.44
CA GLY A 46 -9.78 -6.03 4.83
C GLY A 46 -9.18 -4.63 4.97
N VAL A 47 -9.70 -3.86 5.93
CA VAL A 47 -9.20 -2.52 6.30
C VAL A 47 -8.80 -2.56 7.77
N LEU A 48 -7.56 -2.21 8.06
CA LEU A 48 -6.97 -2.24 9.39
C LEU A 48 -6.69 -0.81 9.87
N LEU A 49 -7.07 -0.51 11.11
CA LEU A 49 -6.78 0.78 11.73
C LEU A 49 -5.53 0.70 12.60
N ASP A 50 -4.48 1.39 12.17
CA ASP A 50 -3.23 1.55 12.92
C ASP A 50 -3.28 2.82 13.77
N ARG A 51 -3.92 2.74 14.94
CA ARG A 51 -4.06 3.86 15.88
C ARG A 51 -2.70 4.40 16.35
N GLY A 52 -1.72 3.52 16.53
CA GLY A 52 -0.37 3.85 16.98
C GLY A 52 0.52 4.45 15.89
N ARG A 53 0.10 4.31 14.62
CA ARG A 53 0.87 4.62 13.41
C ARG A 53 2.15 3.78 13.32
N ASP A 54 2.15 2.59 13.91
CA ASP A 54 3.33 1.75 14.01
C ASP A 54 3.72 1.10 12.68
N PHE A 55 2.75 0.79 11.80
CA PHE A 55 3.05 0.42 10.41
C PHE A 55 3.72 1.57 9.66
N PHE A 56 3.22 2.80 9.84
CA PHE A 56 3.78 3.99 9.21
C PHE A 56 5.17 4.34 9.77
N LYS A 57 5.40 4.14 11.07
CA LYS A 57 6.73 4.27 11.67
C LYS A 57 7.68 3.18 11.19
N ALA A 58 7.21 1.95 11.02
CA ALA A 58 8.02 0.85 10.50
C ALA A 58 8.50 1.17 9.08
N LEU A 59 7.65 1.79 8.24
CA LEU A 59 8.06 2.27 6.92
C LEU A 59 9.24 3.25 6.97
N GLY A 60 9.27 4.13 7.98
CA GLY A 60 10.30 5.14 8.17
C GLY A 60 11.42 4.79 9.14
N GLY A 61 11.65 3.50 9.42
CA GLY A 61 12.72 3.09 10.34
C GLY A 61 12.51 3.59 11.77
N ARG A 62 11.29 3.39 12.31
CA ARG A 62 10.79 3.83 13.64
C ARG A 62 10.38 5.31 13.73
N LYS A 63 10.38 6.04 12.62
CA LYS A 63 9.93 7.43 12.56
C LYS A 63 8.81 7.58 11.55
N LEU A 64 7.89 8.51 11.81
CA LEU A 64 6.90 8.90 10.79
C LEU A 64 7.62 9.70 9.71
N LEU A 65 7.55 9.19 8.48
CA LEU A 65 7.97 9.94 7.31
C LEU A 65 6.92 10.99 7.04
N LYS A 66 7.24 12.24 7.34
CA LYS A 66 6.37 13.38 7.09
C LYS A 66 7.06 14.36 6.15
N GLU A 67 6.27 14.98 5.29
CA GLU A 67 6.73 16.11 4.50
C GLU A 67 5.65 17.18 4.43
N LYS A 68 6.04 18.45 4.53
CA LYS A 68 5.05 19.53 4.43
C LYS A 68 4.47 19.56 3.03
N ILE A 69 3.17 19.82 2.91
CA ILE A 69 2.50 19.89 1.59
C ILE A 69 3.22 20.90 0.68
N PHE A 70 3.62 22.06 1.22
CA PHE A 70 4.30 23.08 0.42
C PHE A 70 5.62 22.58 -0.20
N SER A 71 6.52 22.01 0.62
CA SER A 71 7.82 21.53 0.13
C SER A 71 7.70 20.25 -0.67
N GLY A 72 6.89 19.29 -0.21
CA GLY A 72 6.79 17.97 -0.82
C GLY A 72 5.88 17.89 -2.03
N PHE A 73 4.99 18.87 -2.23
CA PHE A 73 4.07 18.89 -3.36
C PHE A 73 4.32 20.04 -4.33
N LEU A 74 4.26 21.30 -3.87
CA LEU A 74 4.30 22.47 -4.77
C LEU A 74 5.67 22.67 -5.43
N LEU A 75 6.75 22.33 -4.71
CA LEU A 75 8.12 22.43 -5.22
C LEU A 75 8.66 21.11 -5.82
N ASN A 76 7.85 20.05 -5.80
CA ASN A 76 8.28 18.72 -6.23
C ASN A 76 7.61 18.34 -7.56
N PRO A 77 8.33 18.41 -8.69
CA PRO A 77 7.77 18.09 -10.01
C PRO A 77 7.29 16.64 -10.11
N ARG A 78 7.90 15.71 -9.36
CA ARG A 78 7.46 14.30 -9.33
C ARG A 78 6.11 14.17 -8.66
N ALA A 79 5.91 14.81 -7.50
CA ALA A 79 4.63 14.81 -6.79
C ALA A 79 3.50 15.43 -7.65
N ILE A 80 3.80 16.51 -8.38
CA ILE A 80 2.86 17.13 -9.33
C ILE A 80 2.50 16.14 -10.46
N CYS A 81 3.49 15.42 -11.02
CA CYS A 81 3.25 14.40 -12.04
C CYS A 81 2.39 13.26 -11.50
N ASN A 82 2.70 12.75 -10.30
CA ASN A 82 1.93 11.71 -9.61
C ASN A 82 0.48 12.14 -9.39
N TYR A 83 0.27 13.38 -9.01
CA TYR A 83 -1.07 13.92 -8.86
C TYR A 83 -1.83 14.03 -10.18
N LYS A 84 -1.18 14.49 -11.26
CA LYS A 84 -1.80 14.50 -12.60
C LYS A 84 -2.20 13.09 -13.03
N ARG A 85 -1.31 12.11 -12.84
CA ARG A 85 -1.55 10.68 -13.10
C ARG A 85 -2.74 10.14 -12.30
N ALA A 86 -2.82 10.48 -11.01
CA ALA A 86 -3.95 10.07 -10.18
C ALA A 86 -5.26 10.77 -10.60
N LYS A 87 -5.22 12.07 -10.94
CA LYS A 87 -6.38 12.84 -11.39
C LYS A 87 -6.97 12.27 -12.68
N ALA A 88 -6.13 11.78 -13.59
CA ALA A 88 -6.56 11.17 -14.85
C ALA A 88 -7.44 9.91 -14.67
N THR A 89 -7.41 9.27 -13.49
CA THR A 89 -8.31 8.14 -13.18
C THR A 89 -9.77 8.53 -12.97
N GLY A 90 -10.06 9.83 -12.82
CA GLY A 90 -11.41 10.34 -12.53
C GLY A 90 -11.89 10.09 -11.10
N PHE A 91 -11.09 9.45 -10.25
CA PHE A 91 -11.49 9.19 -8.87
C PHE A 91 -11.56 10.46 -8.02
N GLN A 92 -12.54 10.48 -7.13
CA GLN A 92 -12.74 11.58 -6.20
C GLN A 92 -11.52 11.72 -5.28
N LYS A 93 -11.08 12.97 -5.09
CA LYS A 93 -10.00 13.30 -4.17
C LYS A 93 -10.53 13.28 -2.74
N ASN A 94 -9.66 12.92 -1.81
CA ASN A 94 -9.87 13.16 -0.39
C ASN A 94 -8.79 14.13 0.08
N PHE A 95 -9.20 15.16 0.83
CA PHE A 95 -8.31 16.11 1.53
C PHE A 95 -8.61 16.20 3.03
N ARG A 96 -9.50 15.35 3.54
CA ARG A 96 -9.83 15.24 4.97
C ARG A 96 -8.87 14.26 5.65
N GLY A 97 -8.33 14.69 6.79
CA GLY A 97 -7.39 13.93 7.60
C GLY A 97 -5.97 14.47 7.52
N GLU A 98 -5.05 13.75 8.14
CA GLU A 98 -3.60 13.97 8.08
C GLU A 98 -3.08 13.60 6.69
N GLY A 99 -2.54 14.58 5.97
CA GLY A 99 -2.08 14.43 4.58
C GLY A 99 -0.57 14.50 4.39
N GLU A 100 0.19 14.69 5.47
CA GLU A 100 1.65 14.86 5.40
C GLU A 100 2.42 13.56 5.64
N ILE A 101 1.78 12.54 6.21
CA ILE A 101 2.40 11.22 6.44
C ILE A 101 2.51 10.48 5.12
N LYS A 102 3.73 10.05 4.79
CA LYS A 102 4.02 9.21 3.64
C LYS A 102 3.62 7.76 3.92
N GLY A 103 3.06 7.12 2.91
CA GLY A 103 2.65 5.73 2.92
C GLY A 103 3.72 4.79 2.37
N GLY A 104 3.28 3.60 2.02
CA GLY A 104 4.12 2.55 1.50
C GLY A 104 3.37 1.23 1.41
N LEU A 105 4.10 0.17 1.12
CA LEU A 105 3.59 -1.18 0.98
C LEU A 105 4.57 -2.16 1.63
N PHE A 106 4.02 -3.14 2.35
CA PHE A 106 4.77 -4.29 2.82
C PHE A 106 4.22 -5.56 2.18
N ILE A 107 5.12 -6.48 1.85
CA ILE A 107 4.79 -7.88 1.60
C ILE A 107 5.38 -8.67 2.76
N VAL A 108 4.51 -9.35 3.49
CA VAL A 108 4.87 -10.16 4.66
C VAL A 108 4.73 -11.61 4.24
N GLY A 109 5.81 -12.39 4.39
CA GLY A 109 5.78 -13.82 4.11
C GLY A 109 5.07 -14.60 5.21
N SER A 110 4.75 -15.86 4.93
CA SER A 110 4.02 -16.73 5.85
C SER A 110 4.87 -17.20 7.03
N GLY A 111 4.21 -17.50 8.15
CA GLY A 111 4.91 -18.01 9.35
C GLY A 111 5.90 -17.01 9.94
N ARG A 112 7.17 -17.41 10.06
CA ARG A 112 8.24 -16.62 10.70
C ARG A 112 9.23 -16.01 9.71
N THR A 113 8.89 -15.93 8.42
CA THR A 113 9.80 -15.39 7.39
C THR A 113 9.92 -13.86 7.43
N GLY A 114 8.96 -13.16 8.05
CA GLY A 114 9.00 -11.71 8.21
C GLY A 114 8.66 -10.93 6.94
N ILE A 115 9.26 -9.73 6.79
CA ILE A 115 9.01 -8.82 5.66
C ILE A 115 9.86 -9.27 4.47
N ALA A 116 9.20 -9.63 3.38
CA ALA A 116 9.85 -10.03 2.12
C ALA A 116 10.14 -8.84 1.21
N TYR A 117 9.30 -7.80 1.27
CA TYR A 117 9.46 -6.60 0.47
C TYR A 117 8.85 -5.38 1.16
N GLN A 118 9.48 -4.24 0.93
CA GLN A 118 9.05 -2.95 1.44
C GLN A 118 9.19 -1.90 0.33
N PHE A 119 8.10 -1.20 0.07
CA PHE A 119 8.08 0.01 -0.74
C PHE A 119 7.75 1.21 0.14
N ILE A 120 8.51 2.29 -0.01
CA ILE A 120 8.31 3.53 0.74
C ILE A 120 7.96 4.63 -0.26
N GLU A 121 6.86 5.34 -0.02
CA GLU A 121 6.48 6.53 -0.80
C GLU A 121 7.51 7.64 -0.57
N MET A 122 8.47 7.81 -1.48
CA MET A 122 9.53 8.83 -1.32
C MET A 122 9.04 10.23 -1.64
N ASN A 123 8.17 10.37 -2.65
CA ASN A 123 7.48 11.60 -3.02
C ASN A 123 5.97 11.35 -2.94
N PHE A 124 5.19 12.39 -2.66
CA PHE A 124 3.74 12.25 -2.63
C PHE A 124 3.19 11.64 -3.95
N GLY A 125 2.38 10.61 -3.79
CA GLY A 125 1.77 9.83 -4.85
C GLY A 125 2.68 8.85 -5.58
N ASP A 126 3.90 8.58 -5.06
CA ASP A 126 4.69 7.45 -5.54
C ASP A 126 3.93 6.16 -5.22
N TRP A 127 3.73 5.30 -6.21
CA TRP A 127 3.00 4.05 -6.05
C TRP A 127 3.93 2.87 -6.18
N ALA A 128 3.68 1.81 -5.40
CA ALA A 128 4.45 0.58 -5.50
C ALA A 128 4.37 0.01 -6.94
N PRO A 129 5.51 -0.35 -7.56
CA PRO A 129 5.51 -0.97 -8.88
C PRO A 129 4.79 -2.32 -8.85
N ILE A 130 3.61 -2.39 -9.48
CA ILE A 130 2.78 -3.59 -9.42
C ILE A 130 3.48 -4.84 -9.98
N ALA A 131 4.30 -4.68 -11.02
CA ALA A 131 5.06 -5.79 -11.59
C ALA A 131 6.02 -6.39 -10.56
N GLU A 132 6.76 -5.55 -9.84
CA GLU A 132 7.68 -5.96 -8.77
C GLU A 132 6.92 -6.61 -7.61
N VAL A 133 5.79 -6.03 -7.20
CA VAL A 133 4.93 -6.60 -6.15
C VAL A 133 4.43 -8.00 -6.53
N ILE A 134 3.97 -8.20 -7.77
CA ILE A 134 3.52 -9.52 -8.25
C ILE A 134 4.70 -10.50 -8.33
N GLU A 135 5.87 -10.05 -8.78
CA GLU A 135 7.06 -10.88 -8.88
C GLU A 135 7.50 -11.40 -7.51
N ILE A 136 7.60 -10.53 -6.50
CA ILE A 136 7.94 -10.94 -5.13
C ILE A 136 6.90 -11.93 -4.58
N CYS A 137 5.60 -11.66 -4.76
CA CYS A 137 4.55 -12.59 -4.35
C CYS A 137 4.69 -13.97 -5.03
N THR A 138 5.08 -13.99 -6.30
CA THR A 138 5.32 -15.23 -7.05
C THR A 138 6.53 -15.98 -6.51
N GLN A 139 7.62 -15.29 -6.16
CA GLN A 139 8.80 -15.89 -5.55
C GLN A 139 8.46 -16.50 -4.18
N LEU A 140 7.67 -15.81 -3.36
CA LEU A 140 7.22 -16.32 -2.06
C LEU A 140 6.35 -17.58 -2.20
N GLN A 141 5.44 -17.62 -3.18
CA GLN A 141 4.62 -18.81 -3.43
C GLN A 141 5.51 -20.02 -3.77
N LYS A 142 6.51 -19.85 -4.64
CA LYS A 142 7.45 -20.92 -5.00
C LYS A 142 8.25 -21.41 -3.80
N GLN A 143 8.78 -20.49 -2.99
CA GLN A 143 9.53 -20.83 -1.77
C GLN A 143 8.65 -21.63 -0.79
N GLN A 144 7.39 -21.25 -0.63
CA GLN A 144 6.46 -21.96 0.25
C GLN A 144 6.15 -23.38 -0.27
N GLN A 145 6.01 -23.55 -1.58
CA GLN A 145 5.81 -24.87 -2.20
C GLN A 145 7.05 -25.77 -2.04
N GLU A 146 8.25 -25.22 -2.23
CA GLU A 146 9.50 -25.96 -2.03
C GLU A 146 9.70 -26.41 -0.58
N LEU A 147 9.32 -25.57 0.39
CA LEU A 147 9.37 -25.92 1.81
C LEU A 147 8.38 -27.03 2.14
N SER A 148 7.13 -26.97 1.64
CA SER A 148 6.14 -28.03 1.90
C SER A 148 6.55 -29.39 1.31
N VAL A 149 7.23 -29.41 0.16
CA VAL A 149 7.71 -30.67 -0.46
C VAL A 149 8.85 -31.30 0.33
N ARG A 150 9.66 -30.51 1.07
CA ARG A 150 10.75 -31.01 1.91
C ARG A 150 10.28 -31.52 3.28
N GLU A 151 9.08 -31.15 3.69
CA GLU A 151 8.49 -31.53 4.99
C GLU A 151 7.56 -32.75 4.88
N GLU A 152 7.29 -33.28 3.67
CA GLU A 152 6.59 -34.57 3.50
C GLU A 152 7.57 -35.76 3.67
N PRO A 153 7.28 -36.73 4.56
CA PRO A 153 8.15 -37.86 4.88
C PRO A 153 8.21 -38.95 3.80
#